data_AF-A0A0C3BLD5-F1
#
_entry.id   AF-A0A0C3BLD5-F1
#
_cell.length_a   1.000
_cell.length_b   1.000
_cell.length_c   1.000
_cell.angle_alpha   90.00
_cell.angle_beta   90.00
_cell.angle_gamma   90.00
#
_symmetry.space_group_name_H-M   'P 1'
#
loop_
_entity.id
_entity.type
_entity.pdbx_description
1 polymer ?
#
loop_
_entity_poly.entity_id
_entity_poly.type
_entity_poly.pdbx_seq_one_letter_code
_entity_poly.pdbx_strand_id
1 'polypeptide(L)'
;MKTSFLHDTKGGTDTAGQITAYVAAQLGAQFRTCAYSVLIVKSIARLIQWDRTGAVVSEPIAYNQEPALVEFFRRYHKAPQELRGVDTTVTEPTAGEKRLARKCLGIDDTTVLLKMAVQTPNSQRWYVIRAPMANHYTPPGRATRGFEAYDIERRRKVFVKDTWRVDLAGIEKEGDTYQLLWAAQVRNLAVCSASGDIGDQATCTHLYKDAPWACDTKRDLVPHHHYRLVLDTIGQSLTKFSSSREMLRSVLDAIICHDDAVRAGVLHCDISAGNILIVDGKGILIDWDLSKRLNNSSALDEVRQPTRTGTWQFMSAALIWNKSAPHTFVDDLESFFYVILWLSLMYSPNSMSPADLTSFMQTVLDPQQYEGTGGSGKRTF
;
A
#
# COMPACT_ATOMS: atom_id res chain seq x y z
N MET A 1 37.17 2.44 0.50
CA MET A 1 36.26 1.85 -0.52
C MET A 1 34.91 1.65 0.16
N LYS A 2 33.81 2.18 -0.37
CA LYS A 2 32.47 1.89 0.13
C LYS A 2 32.17 0.41 -0.15
N THR A 3 32.31 -0.47 0.83
CA THR A 3 32.03 -1.90 0.65
C THR A 3 30.54 -2.16 0.85
N SER A 4 29.87 -2.59 -0.22
CA SER A 4 28.48 -3.00 -0.16
C SER A 4 28.31 -4.19 0.80
N PHE A 5 27.27 -4.12 1.65
CA PHE A 5 26.81 -5.26 2.44
C PHE A 5 26.26 -6.40 1.55
N LEU A 6 25.64 -6.03 0.43
CA LEU A 6 25.11 -6.98 -0.54
C LEU A 6 26.24 -7.47 -1.45
N HIS A 7 26.29 -8.78 -1.64
CA HIS A 7 27.21 -9.45 -2.57
C HIS A 7 26.43 -9.99 -3.76
N ASP A 8 26.88 -9.70 -4.98
CA ASP A 8 26.27 -10.17 -6.24
C ASP A 8 26.56 -11.66 -6.53
N THR A 9 26.88 -12.46 -5.51
CA THR A 9 27.01 -13.91 -5.64
C THR A 9 25.66 -14.58 -5.37
N LYS A 10 25.44 -15.79 -5.92
CA LYS A 10 24.21 -16.55 -5.64
C LYS A 10 23.95 -16.70 -4.13
N GLY A 11 24.95 -17.11 -3.36
CA GLY A 11 24.82 -17.25 -1.91
C GLY A 11 24.55 -15.93 -1.18
N GLY A 12 25.10 -14.81 -1.67
CA GLY A 12 24.80 -13.46 -1.16
C GLY A 12 23.34 -13.06 -1.42
N THR A 13 22.86 -13.27 -2.65
CA THR A 13 21.47 -13.03 -3.04
C THR A 13 20.50 -13.89 -2.26
N ASP A 14 20.78 -15.19 -2.12
CA ASP A 14 19.93 -16.14 -1.38
C ASP A 14 19.85 -15.74 0.10
N THR A 15 20.98 -15.38 0.71
CA THR A 15 21.02 -14.91 2.11
C THR A 15 20.24 -13.61 2.28
N ALA A 16 20.42 -12.65 1.37
CA ALA A 16 19.69 -11.38 1.37
C ALA A 16 18.17 -11.60 1.23
N GLY A 17 17.75 -12.52 0.36
CA GLY A 17 16.36 -12.92 0.22
C GLY A 17 15.79 -13.51 1.50
N GLN A 18 16.55 -14.40 2.16
CA GLN A 18 16.13 -15.05 3.41
C GLN A 18 15.97 -14.05 4.57
N ILE A 19 16.95 -13.17 4.81
CA ILE A 19 16.83 -12.15 5.88
C ILE A 19 15.69 -11.17 5.59
N THR A 20 15.47 -10.83 4.32
CA THR A 20 14.36 -9.97 3.89
C THR A 20 13.01 -10.65 4.13
N ALA A 21 12.90 -11.96 3.88
CA ALA A 21 11.68 -12.73 4.13
C ALA A 21 11.32 -12.77 5.63
N TYR A 22 12.31 -12.89 6.52
CA TYR A 22 12.08 -12.89 7.96
C TYR A 22 11.55 -11.56 8.48
N VAL A 23 12.19 -10.45 8.07
CA VAL A 23 11.71 -9.13 8.49
C VAL A 23 10.37 -8.79 7.83
N ALA A 24 10.13 -9.22 6.59
CA ALA A 24 8.84 -9.09 5.92
C ALA A 24 7.71 -9.78 6.70
N ALA A 25 7.93 -11.01 7.15
CA ALA A 25 6.96 -11.75 7.96
C ALA A 25 6.66 -11.02 9.28
N GLN A 26 7.69 -10.51 9.96
CA GLN A 26 7.52 -9.74 11.20
C GLN A 26 6.75 -8.43 10.97
N LEU A 27 7.18 -7.64 9.98
CA LEU A 27 6.54 -6.39 9.57
C LEU A 27 5.15 -6.59 8.95
N GLY A 28 4.78 -7.83 8.62
CA GLY A 28 3.48 -8.20 8.12
C GLY A 28 2.50 -8.68 9.18
N ALA A 29 3.01 -9.34 10.21
CA ALA A 29 2.21 -9.87 11.32
C ALA A 29 2.04 -8.87 12.48
N GLN A 30 2.93 -7.88 12.60
CA GLN A 30 2.94 -6.92 13.71
C GLN A 30 2.76 -5.48 13.20
N PHE A 31 2.23 -4.60 14.06
CA PHE A 31 2.25 -3.16 13.83
C PHE A 31 3.59 -2.60 14.30
N ARG A 32 4.44 -2.28 13.32
CA ARG A 32 5.82 -1.88 13.52
C ARG A 32 6.15 -0.68 12.64
N THR A 33 6.87 0.29 13.21
CA THR A 33 7.44 1.44 12.50
C THR A 33 8.80 1.13 11.90
N CYS A 34 9.56 0.28 12.59
CA CYS A 34 10.82 -0.28 12.13
C CYS A 34 11.04 -1.68 12.73
N ALA A 35 12.02 -2.40 12.21
CA ALA A 35 12.45 -3.68 12.76
C ALA A 35 13.98 -3.74 12.86
N TYR A 36 14.47 -4.54 13.79
CA TYR A 36 15.91 -4.79 13.95
C TYR A 36 16.21 -6.27 13.75
N SER A 37 17.30 -6.57 13.07
CA SER A 37 17.82 -7.92 12.88
C SER A 37 19.29 -7.99 13.26
N VAL A 38 19.73 -9.16 13.70
CA VAL A 38 21.15 -9.46 13.92
C VAL A 38 21.55 -10.58 12.98
N LEU A 39 22.47 -10.28 12.06
CA LEU A 39 23.05 -11.27 11.17
C LEU A 39 24.38 -11.74 11.77
N ILE A 40 24.48 -13.02 12.08
CA ILE A 40 25.72 -13.65 12.58
C ILE A 40 26.27 -14.58 11.51
N VAL A 41 27.51 -14.34 11.09
CA VAL A 41 28.24 -15.17 10.15
C VAL A 41 29.61 -15.49 10.75
N LYS A 42 29.80 -16.75 11.14
CA LYS A 42 31.01 -17.19 11.88
C LYS A 42 31.21 -16.31 13.13
N SER A 43 32.34 -15.62 13.24
CA SER A 43 32.71 -14.77 14.38
C SER A 43 32.33 -13.29 14.20
N ILE A 44 31.54 -12.96 13.17
CA ILE A 44 31.14 -11.58 12.86
C ILE A 44 29.63 -11.44 13.00
N ALA A 45 29.20 -10.37 13.65
CA ALA A 45 27.81 -9.93 13.70
C ALA A 45 27.64 -8.62 12.92
N ARG A 46 26.43 -8.39 12.41
CA ARG A 46 25.99 -7.09 11.90
C ARG A 46 24.60 -6.79 12.43
N LEU A 47 24.38 -5.55 12.84
CA LEU A 47 23.08 -5.03 13.19
C LEU A 47 22.43 -4.48 11.94
N ILE A 48 21.16 -4.79 11.72
CA ILE A 48 20.37 -4.28 10.61
C ILE A 48 19.14 -3.60 11.19
N GLN A 49 18.95 -2.32 10.88
CA GLN A 49 17.70 -1.61 11.12
C GLN A 49 16.96 -1.53 9.79
N TRP A 50 15.66 -1.83 9.81
CA TRP A 50 14.77 -1.82 8.65
C TRP A 50 13.65 -0.83 8.89
N ASP A 51 13.33 -0.03 7.89
CA ASP A 51 12.10 0.76 7.83
C ASP A 51 11.44 0.60 6.44
N ARG A 52 10.40 1.40 6.16
CA ARG A 52 9.68 1.34 4.89
C ARG A 52 10.40 1.98 3.70
N THR A 53 11.52 2.64 3.93
CA THR A 53 12.39 3.16 2.87
C THR A 53 13.48 2.14 2.52
N GLY A 54 14.08 1.47 3.50
CA GLY A 54 15.17 0.53 3.26
C GLY A 54 15.76 -0.06 4.53
N ALA A 55 17.08 -0.26 4.52
CA ALA A 55 17.82 -0.78 5.67
C ALA A 55 19.14 -0.06 5.89
N VAL A 56 19.50 0.15 7.15
CA VAL A 56 20.83 0.58 7.59
C VAL A 56 21.53 -0.61 8.24
N VAL A 57 22.76 -0.89 7.78
CA VAL A 57 23.54 -2.04 8.24
C VAL A 57 24.83 -1.54 8.91
N SER A 58 25.11 -2.02 10.12
CA SER A 58 26.35 -1.69 10.82
C SER A 58 27.58 -2.23 10.10
N GLU A 59 28.74 -1.66 10.40
CA GLU A 59 30.02 -2.31 10.14
C GLU A 59 30.09 -3.70 10.79
N PRO A 60 30.98 -4.61 10.32
CA PRO A 60 31.24 -5.88 10.99
C PRO A 60 31.60 -5.69 12.46
N ILE A 61 30.96 -6.45 13.35
CA ILE A 61 31.25 -6.49 14.77
C ILE A 61 31.90 -7.85 15.07
N ALA A 62 33.16 -7.87 15.51
CA ALA A 62 33.76 -9.09 16.04
C ALA A 62 33.20 -9.36 17.44
N TYR A 63 32.01 -9.96 17.51
CA TYR A 63 31.20 -10.02 18.74
C TYR A 63 31.82 -10.84 19.88
N ASN A 64 32.89 -11.59 19.61
CA ASN A 64 33.71 -12.29 20.61
C ASN A 64 34.84 -11.43 21.20
N GLN A 65 35.10 -10.26 20.62
CA GLN A 65 36.16 -9.33 21.01
C GLN A 65 35.62 -7.94 21.38
N GLU A 66 34.48 -7.56 20.79
CA GLU A 66 33.90 -6.24 20.94
C GLU A 66 32.59 -6.27 21.76
N PRO A 67 32.37 -5.28 22.65
CA PRO A 67 31.16 -5.24 23.48
C PRO A 67 29.93 -4.74 22.70
N ALA A 68 30.08 -4.28 21.46
CA ALA A 68 29.04 -3.55 20.72
C ALA A 68 27.73 -4.33 20.57
N LEU A 69 27.79 -5.64 20.29
CA LEU A 69 26.58 -6.47 20.17
C LEU A 69 25.86 -6.63 21.52
N VAL A 70 26.62 -6.84 22.60
CA VAL A 70 26.06 -6.94 23.97
C VAL A 70 25.46 -5.61 24.40
N GLU A 71 26.15 -4.50 24.12
CA GLU A 71 25.67 -3.16 24.42
C GLU A 71 24.39 -2.83 23.65
N PHE A 72 24.30 -3.25 22.38
CA PHE A 72 23.06 -3.15 21.59
C PHE A 72 21.91 -3.88 22.28
N PHE A 73 22.06 -5.16 22.63
CA PHE A 73 20.99 -5.91 23.30
C PHE A 73 20.60 -5.29 24.64
N ARG A 74 21.57 -4.81 25.42
CA ARG A 74 21.33 -4.14 26.70
C ARG A 74 20.53 -2.85 26.52
N ARG A 75 20.88 -2.01 25.53
CA ARG A 75 20.14 -0.78 25.22
C ARG A 75 18.78 -1.08 24.63
N TYR A 76 18.69 -2.01 23.68
CA TYR A 76 17.45 -2.41 23.05
C TYR A 76 16.45 -2.94 24.08
N HIS A 77 16.87 -3.79 25.02
CA HIS A 77 16.01 -4.29 26.09
C HIS A 77 15.45 -3.19 26.99
N LYS A 78 16.27 -2.16 27.27
CA LYS A 78 15.87 -1.00 28.09
C LYS A 78 15.12 0.08 27.30
N ALA A 79 15.14 0.02 25.98
CA ALA A 79 14.54 1.02 25.14
C ALA A 79 13.01 0.96 25.24
N PRO A 80 12.33 2.12 25.23
CA PRO A 80 10.88 2.17 25.19
C PRO A 80 10.35 1.52 23.89
N GLN A 81 9.07 1.20 23.86
CA GLN A 81 8.47 0.36 22.82
C GLN A 81 8.62 0.97 21.43
N GLU A 82 8.44 2.28 21.32
CA GLU A 82 8.59 3.09 20.12
C GLU A 82 10.01 3.01 19.53
N LEU A 83 11.06 3.06 20.35
CA LEU A 83 12.44 2.91 19.89
C LEU A 83 12.78 1.47 19.47
N ARG A 84 12.03 0.49 19.99
CA ARG A 84 12.05 -0.90 19.51
C ARG A 84 11.18 -1.12 18.27
N GLY A 85 10.66 -0.04 17.68
CA GLY A 85 9.87 -0.07 16.46
C GLY A 85 8.43 -0.54 16.64
N VAL A 86 7.90 -0.62 17.87
CA VAL A 86 6.46 -0.91 18.10
C VAL A 86 5.64 0.32 17.73
N ASP A 87 4.59 0.14 16.95
CA ASP A 87 3.59 1.19 16.80
C ASP A 87 2.70 1.24 18.05
N THR A 88 2.97 2.22 18.92
CA THR A 88 2.28 2.42 20.20
C THR A 88 0.86 2.99 20.05
N THR A 89 0.44 3.35 18.83
CA THR A 89 -0.92 3.82 18.55
C THR A 89 -1.93 2.67 18.38
N VAL A 90 -1.43 1.43 18.33
CA VAL A 90 -2.24 0.21 18.34
C VAL A 90 -2.22 -0.41 19.72
N THR A 91 -3.39 -0.57 20.33
CA THR A 91 -3.56 -1.01 21.71
C THR A 91 -4.59 -2.13 21.82
N GLU A 92 -4.76 -2.68 23.02
CA GLU A 92 -5.80 -3.66 23.29
C GLU A 92 -7.15 -2.97 23.60
N PRO A 93 -8.25 -3.35 22.92
CA PRO A 93 -9.58 -2.84 23.25
C PRO A 93 -10.07 -3.37 24.59
N THR A 94 -10.88 -2.57 25.30
CA THR A 94 -11.55 -2.98 26.53
C THR A 94 -12.52 -4.15 26.29
N ALA A 95 -12.88 -4.88 27.34
CA ALA A 95 -13.85 -5.99 27.23
C ALA A 95 -15.21 -5.55 26.65
N GLY A 96 -15.66 -4.33 26.97
CA GLY A 96 -16.88 -3.75 26.42
C GLY A 96 -16.78 -3.45 24.93
N GLU A 97 -15.68 -2.83 24.50
CA GLU A 97 -15.39 -2.56 23.09
C GLU A 97 -15.27 -3.86 22.28
N LYS A 98 -14.57 -4.88 22.81
CA LYS A 98 -14.49 -6.21 22.19
C LYS A 98 -15.88 -6.79 21.95
N ARG A 99 -16.73 -6.83 22.98
CA ARG A 99 -18.09 -7.38 22.88
C ARG A 99 -18.92 -6.67 21.81
N LEU A 100 -18.88 -5.33 21.77
CA LEU A 100 -19.63 -4.54 20.80
C LEU A 100 -19.09 -4.71 19.38
N ALA A 101 -17.77 -4.69 19.22
CA ALA A 101 -17.11 -4.93 17.93
C ALA A 101 -17.45 -6.33 17.41
N ARG A 102 -17.43 -7.36 18.26
CA ARG A 102 -17.79 -8.73 17.85
C ARG A 102 -19.21 -8.82 17.31
N LYS A 103 -20.15 -8.23 18.04
CA LYS A 103 -21.55 -8.16 17.60
C LYS A 103 -21.70 -7.39 16.29
N CYS A 104 -21.04 -6.25 16.14
CA CYS A 104 -21.17 -5.41 14.94
C CYS A 104 -20.50 -6.00 13.71
N LEU A 105 -19.36 -6.67 13.87
CA LEU A 105 -18.56 -7.22 12.78
C LEU A 105 -18.93 -8.67 12.43
N GLY A 106 -19.75 -9.33 13.27
CA GLY A 106 -20.13 -10.73 13.07
C GLY A 106 -18.94 -11.69 13.19
N ILE A 107 -18.10 -11.48 14.20
CA ILE A 107 -16.88 -12.27 14.44
C ILE A 107 -16.98 -13.09 15.71
N ASP A 108 -16.30 -14.24 15.70
CA ASP A 108 -16.23 -15.15 16.83
C ASP A 108 -15.39 -14.61 18.00
N ASP A 109 -15.46 -15.35 19.12
CA ASP A 109 -14.74 -15.00 20.34
C ASP A 109 -13.24 -15.34 20.32
N THR A 110 -12.77 -16.15 19.36
CA THR A 110 -11.36 -16.56 19.25
C THR A 110 -10.53 -15.54 18.46
N THR A 111 -11.19 -14.73 17.63
CA THR A 111 -10.56 -13.67 16.85
C THR A 111 -9.91 -12.63 17.77
N VAL A 112 -8.61 -12.40 17.56
CA VAL A 112 -7.84 -11.36 18.24
C VAL A 112 -8.24 -9.99 17.71
N LEU A 113 -8.58 -9.09 18.63
CA LEU A 113 -9.01 -7.73 18.33
C LEU A 113 -7.98 -6.72 18.83
N LEU A 114 -7.77 -5.69 18.02
CA LEU A 114 -6.88 -4.57 18.30
C LEU A 114 -7.64 -3.26 18.17
N LYS A 115 -7.13 -2.21 18.81
CA LYS A 115 -7.71 -0.87 18.82
C LYS A 115 -6.71 0.12 18.25
N MET A 116 -7.12 1.00 17.36
CA MET A 116 -6.25 2.01 16.76
C MET A 116 -6.97 3.36 16.61
N ALA A 117 -6.18 4.43 16.60
CA ALA A 117 -6.66 5.79 16.39
C ALA A 117 -6.41 6.24 14.94
N VAL A 118 -7.33 7.02 14.40
CA VAL A 118 -7.17 7.77 13.14
C VAL A 118 -7.46 9.24 13.41
N GLN A 119 -6.64 10.12 12.83
CA GLN A 119 -6.80 11.56 12.99
C GLN A 119 -8.07 12.06 12.30
N THR A 120 -8.67 13.07 12.89
CA THR A 120 -9.75 13.89 12.34
C THR A 120 -9.31 15.35 12.43
N PRO A 121 -9.94 16.29 11.71
CA PRO A 121 -9.50 17.70 11.71
C PRO A 121 -9.33 18.33 13.11
N ASN A 122 -10.10 17.87 14.11
CA ASN A 122 -10.13 18.49 15.44
C ASN A 122 -9.81 17.51 16.60
N SER A 123 -9.53 16.23 16.32
CA SER A 123 -9.37 15.18 17.35
C SER A 123 -8.83 13.89 16.72
N GLN A 124 -8.88 12.79 17.46
CA GLN A 124 -8.71 11.43 16.97
C GLN A 124 -9.99 10.62 17.20
N ARG A 125 -10.31 9.69 16.29
CA ARG A 125 -11.36 8.69 16.48
C ARG A 125 -10.75 7.31 16.65
N TRP A 126 -11.38 6.49 17.50
CA TRP A 126 -10.92 5.15 17.81
C TRP A 126 -11.76 4.07 17.15
N TYR A 127 -11.06 3.05 16.65
CA TYR A 127 -11.65 1.93 15.92
C TYR A 127 -11.12 0.61 16.46
N VAL A 128 -11.99 -0.40 16.48
CA VAL A 128 -11.60 -1.79 16.78
C VAL A 128 -11.52 -2.58 15.50
N ILE A 129 -10.37 -3.21 15.25
CA ILE A 129 -10.10 -4.03 14.06
C ILE A 129 -9.78 -5.46 14.45
N ARG A 130 -9.89 -6.38 13.49
CA ARG A 130 -9.28 -7.71 13.61
C ARG A 130 -7.77 -7.58 13.54
N ALA A 131 -7.05 -8.40 14.29
CA ALA A 131 -5.60 -8.49 14.12
C ALA A 131 -5.26 -8.92 12.67
N PRO A 132 -4.23 -8.34 12.04
CA PRO A 132 -3.84 -8.70 10.70
C PRO A 132 -3.45 -10.18 10.65
N MET A 133 -3.91 -10.88 9.62
CA MET A 133 -3.31 -12.16 9.23
C MET A 133 -2.05 -11.84 8.42
N ALA A 134 -0.98 -12.62 8.61
CA ALA A 134 0.28 -12.39 7.92
C ALA A 134 0.06 -12.45 6.39
N ASN A 135 0.19 -11.29 5.73
CA ASN A 135 0.23 -11.21 4.27
C ASN A 135 1.70 -11.21 3.79
N HIS A 136 1.90 -11.46 2.50
CA HIS A 136 3.21 -11.28 1.88
C HIS A 136 3.51 -9.79 1.78
N TYR A 137 4.55 -9.32 2.46
CA TYR A 137 5.00 -7.93 2.38
C TYR A 137 6.41 -7.87 1.80
N THR A 138 6.69 -6.81 1.05
CA THR A 138 8.05 -6.31 0.91
C THR A 138 8.34 -5.39 2.10
N PRO A 139 9.52 -5.45 2.74
CA PRO A 139 9.85 -4.55 3.83
C PRO A 139 9.77 -3.06 3.44
N PRO A 140 10.38 -2.63 2.30
CA PRO A 140 10.18 -1.28 1.80
C PRO A 140 8.87 -1.12 1.01
N GLY A 141 8.36 0.10 0.98
CA GLY A 141 7.15 0.52 0.26
C GLY A 141 5.98 0.83 1.19
N ARG A 142 4.78 0.94 0.60
CA ARG A 142 3.57 1.45 1.27
C ARG A 142 3.01 0.52 2.35
N ALA A 143 3.26 -0.78 2.23
CA ALA A 143 2.79 -1.79 3.18
C ALA A 143 1.30 -1.66 3.56
N THR A 144 0.45 -1.31 2.58
CA THR A 144 -0.97 -1.01 2.78
C THR A 144 -1.72 -2.20 3.36
N ARG A 145 -2.54 -1.94 4.38
CA ARG A 145 -3.45 -2.88 5.03
C ARG A 145 -4.86 -2.30 5.06
N GLY A 146 -5.84 -3.17 4.85
CA GLY A 146 -7.25 -2.82 4.93
C GLY A 146 -7.96 -3.67 5.98
N PHE A 147 -8.84 -3.04 6.76
CA PHE A 147 -9.57 -3.70 7.84
C PHE A 147 -11.05 -3.32 7.82
N GLU A 148 -11.95 -4.31 7.87
CA GLU A 148 -13.27 -4.04 8.45
C GLU A 148 -13.09 -3.69 9.93
N ALA A 149 -13.66 -2.57 10.35
CA ALA A 149 -13.48 -2.01 11.67
C ALA A 149 -14.82 -1.61 12.30
N TYR A 150 -14.84 -1.61 13.62
CA TYR A 150 -15.94 -1.07 14.42
C TYR A 150 -15.58 0.34 14.89
N ASP A 151 -16.36 1.33 14.45
CA ASP A 151 -16.29 2.70 14.95
C ASP A 151 -16.94 2.76 16.34
N ILE A 152 -16.13 3.07 17.36
CA ILE A 152 -16.55 3.03 18.77
C ILE A 152 -17.58 4.12 19.09
N GLU A 153 -17.42 5.31 18.48
CA GLU A 153 -18.26 6.47 18.73
C GLU A 153 -19.59 6.35 17.98
N ARG A 154 -19.52 6.03 16.68
CA ARG A 154 -20.69 5.97 15.80
C ARG A 154 -21.39 4.60 15.81
N ARG A 155 -20.80 3.62 16.50
CA ARG A 155 -21.31 2.26 16.71
C ARG A 155 -21.72 1.55 15.41
N ARG A 156 -20.88 1.65 14.38
CA ARG A 156 -21.14 1.05 13.06
C ARG A 156 -19.88 0.44 12.48
N LYS A 157 -20.07 -0.39 11.45
CA LYS A 157 -18.99 -0.93 10.62
C LYS A 157 -18.45 0.16 9.69
N VAL A 158 -17.13 0.23 9.56
CA VAL A 158 -16.39 1.10 8.63
C VAL A 158 -15.17 0.33 8.09
N PHE A 159 -14.47 0.89 7.12
CA PHE A 159 -13.21 0.35 6.61
C PHE A 159 -12.04 1.25 7.04
N VAL A 160 -11.00 0.67 7.61
CA VAL A 160 -9.76 1.38 7.97
C VAL A 160 -8.63 0.92 7.05
N LYS A 161 -8.01 1.87 6.36
CA LYS A 161 -6.79 1.71 5.58
C LYS A 161 -5.60 2.21 6.42
N ASP A 162 -4.55 1.41 6.53
CA ASP A 162 -3.30 1.68 7.24
C ASP A 162 -2.16 1.55 6.23
N THR A 163 -1.39 2.61 6.00
CA THR A 163 -0.42 2.66 4.90
C THR A 163 0.73 3.61 5.19
N TRP A 164 1.85 3.41 4.52
CA TRP A 164 2.99 4.32 4.52
C TRP A 164 2.93 5.12 3.22
N ARG A 165 2.44 6.36 3.30
CA ARG A 165 2.38 7.23 2.12
C ARG A 165 3.77 7.77 1.82
N VAL A 166 4.02 8.13 0.56
CA VAL A 166 5.23 8.86 0.19
C VAL A 166 5.19 10.25 0.83
N ASP A 167 6.28 10.66 1.45
CA ASP A 167 6.38 11.94 2.16
C ASP A 167 7.35 12.88 1.46
N LEU A 168 6.94 13.32 0.28
CA LEU A 168 7.65 14.33 -0.50
C LEU A 168 6.77 15.56 -0.65
N ALA A 169 7.40 16.74 -0.69
CA ALA A 169 6.69 17.98 -0.98
C ALA A 169 5.90 17.86 -2.30
N GLY A 170 4.68 18.37 -2.34
CA GLY A 170 3.79 18.29 -3.51
C GLY A 170 3.00 16.98 -3.64
N ILE A 171 3.33 15.94 -2.86
CA ILE A 171 2.49 14.74 -2.76
C ILE A 171 1.35 15.02 -1.80
N GLU A 172 0.13 15.02 -2.32
CA GLU A 172 -1.06 15.21 -1.50
C GLU A 172 -1.44 13.94 -0.73
N LYS A 173 -2.10 14.12 0.41
CA LYS A 173 -2.62 13.02 1.20
C LYS A 173 -3.93 12.56 0.57
N GLU A 174 -4.13 11.25 0.49
CA GLU A 174 -5.37 10.65 -0.06
C GLU A 174 -6.65 11.25 0.56
N GLY A 175 -6.61 11.56 1.86
CA GLY A 175 -7.73 12.16 2.58
C GLY A 175 -8.08 13.57 2.09
N ASP A 176 -7.10 14.36 1.68
CA ASP A 176 -7.30 15.71 1.13
C ASP A 176 -7.92 15.61 -0.27
N THR A 177 -7.57 14.58 -1.05
CA THR A 177 -8.24 14.26 -2.31
C THR A 177 -9.71 13.95 -2.07
N TYR A 178 -10.05 13.07 -1.13
CA TYR A 178 -11.45 12.80 -0.80
C TYR A 178 -12.21 14.05 -0.36
N GLN A 179 -11.61 14.92 0.47
CA GLN A 179 -12.25 16.16 0.91
C GLN A 179 -12.57 17.07 -0.28
N LEU A 180 -11.64 17.23 -1.22
CA LEU A 180 -11.86 18.03 -2.42
C LEU A 180 -12.95 17.45 -3.31
N LEU A 181 -12.92 16.14 -3.59
CA LEU A 181 -13.92 15.48 -4.42
C LEU A 181 -15.31 15.53 -3.79
N TRP A 182 -15.38 15.40 -2.46
CA TRP A 182 -16.62 15.58 -1.71
C TRP A 182 -17.18 17.00 -1.83
N ALA A 183 -16.32 18.02 -1.68
CA ALA A 183 -16.71 19.43 -1.84
C ALA A 183 -17.19 19.75 -3.27
N ALA A 184 -16.62 19.07 -4.28
CA ALA A 184 -17.03 19.15 -5.67
C ALA A 184 -18.30 18.34 -6.00
N GLN A 185 -18.92 17.68 -5.00
CA GLN A 185 -20.14 16.88 -5.15
C GLN A 185 -20.01 15.72 -6.16
N VAL A 186 -18.82 15.13 -6.22
CA VAL A 186 -18.52 13.98 -7.10
C VAL A 186 -19.44 12.80 -6.77
N ARG A 187 -20.11 12.28 -7.79
CA ARG A 187 -21.03 11.14 -7.63
C ARG A 187 -20.26 9.84 -7.45
N ASN A 188 -20.88 8.85 -6.80
CA ASN A 188 -20.32 7.49 -6.64
C ASN A 188 -18.92 7.46 -5.99
N LEU A 189 -18.63 8.46 -5.15
CA LEU A 189 -17.43 8.56 -4.33
C LEU A 189 -17.66 7.89 -2.97
N ALA A 190 -16.65 7.16 -2.47
CA ALA A 190 -16.69 6.67 -1.10
C ALA A 190 -16.61 7.80 -0.07
N VAL A 191 -17.29 7.62 1.06
CA VAL A 191 -17.31 8.64 2.12
C VAL A 191 -16.09 8.44 3.01
N CYS A 192 -15.12 9.35 2.92
CA CYS A 192 -13.97 9.42 3.83
C CYS A 192 -14.34 10.20 5.10
N SER A 193 -14.22 9.58 6.27
CA SER A 193 -14.75 10.14 7.52
C SER A 193 -13.70 10.45 8.59
N ALA A 194 -12.47 10.00 8.38
CA ALA A 194 -11.29 10.31 9.17
C ALA A 194 -10.05 9.96 8.35
N SER A 195 -8.98 10.76 8.45
CA SER A 195 -7.71 10.45 7.80
C SER A 195 -6.60 11.34 8.32
N GLY A 196 -5.37 10.85 8.33
CA GLY A 196 -4.21 11.67 8.65
C GLY A 196 -2.94 10.88 8.96
N ASP A 197 -1.85 11.62 9.09
CA ASP A 197 -0.56 11.09 9.50
C ASP A 197 -0.58 10.66 10.98
N ILE A 198 0.20 9.64 11.30
CA ILE A 198 0.27 9.05 12.64
C ILE A 198 1.46 9.62 13.41
N GLY A 199 1.25 10.75 14.10
CA GLY A 199 2.29 11.42 14.88
C GLY A 199 3.58 11.62 14.08
N ASP A 200 4.71 11.36 14.72
CA ASP A 200 6.04 11.49 14.10
C ASP A 200 6.55 10.18 13.48
N GLN A 201 5.66 9.25 13.12
CA GLN A 201 6.04 7.95 12.57
C GLN A 201 6.46 8.07 11.09
N ALA A 202 7.69 8.56 10.87
CA ALA A 202 8.32 8.67 9.56
C ALA A 202 9.54 7.74 9.44
N THR A 203 9.87 7.35 8.21
CA THR A 203 11.11 6.62 7.94
C THR A 203 12.32 7.53 8.09
N CYS A 204 13.50 6.95 8.32
CA CYS A 204 14.72 7.73 8.50
C CYS A 204 15.89 7.25 7.64
N THR A 205 15.78 6.08 7.00
CA THR A 205 16.86 5.52 6.17
C THR A 205 17.30 6.46 5.05
N HIS A 206 16.36 7.17 4.41
CA HIS A 206 16.67 8.13 3.34
C HIS A 206 17.55 9.31 3.81
N LEU A 207 17.52 9.66 5.10
CA LEU A 207 18.32 10.77 5.65
C LEU A 207 19.82 10.46 5.62
N TYR A 208 20.19 9.18 5.55
CA TYR A 208 21.58 8.75 5.53
C TYR A 208 22.14 8.53 4.13
N LYS A 209 21.35 8.73 3.06
CA LYS A 209 21.75 8.40 1.68
C LYS A 209 23.07 9.08 1.26
N ASP A 210 23.30 10.30 1.74
CA ASP A 210 24.47 11.13 1.40
C ASP A 210 25.58 11.04 2.47
N ALA A 211 25.42 10.19 3.49
CA ALA A 211 26.42 10.05 4.53
C ALA A 211 27.72 9.45 3.96
N PRO A 212 28.92 9.85 4.45
CA PRO A 212 30.19 9.36 3.91
C PRO A 212 30.36 7.83 3.96
N TRP A 213 29.69 7.18 4.92
CA TRP A 213 29.69 5.73 5.13
C TRP A 213 28.61 4.99 4.35
N ALA A 214 27.63 5.69 3.77
CA ALA A 214 26.52 5.05 3.09
C ALA A 214 26.98 4.43 1.76
N CYS A 215 26.54 3.20 1.50
CA CYS A 215 26.74 2.57 0.21
C CYS A 215 25.83 3.22 -0.84
N ASP A 216 26.28 3.17 -2.09
CA ASP A 216 25.46 3.66 -3.21
C ASP A 216 24.31 2.66 -3.44
N THR A 217 23.07 3.16 -3.44
CA THR A 217 21.88 2.34 -3.69
C THR A 217 21.52 2.35 -5.17
N LYS A 218 21.13 1.19 -5.73
CA LYS A 218 20.68 1.11 -7.14
C LYS A 218 19.33 1.81 -7.39
N ARG A 219 18.58 2.09 -6.32
CA ARG A 219 17.27 2.76 -6.35
C ARG A 219 17.28 3.94 -5.39
N ASP A 220 16.46 4.93 -5.70
CA ASP A 220 16.25 6.08 -4.82
C ASP A 220 15.56 5.66 -3.53
N LEU A 221 16.03 6.24 -2.43
CA LEU A 221 15.45 6.06 -1.11
C LEU A 221 14.35 7.10 -0.91
N VAL A 222 13.10 6.66 -1.06
CA VAL A 222 11.91 7.53 -0.96
C VAL A 222 11.45 7.62 0.51
N PRO A 223 11.28 8.83 1.07
CA PRO A 223 10.73 9.01 2.42
C PRO A 223 9.27 8.57 2.50
N HIS A 224 8.88 8.00 3.64
CA HIS A 224 7.49 7.64 3.90
C HIS A 224 7.04 8.08 5.29
N HIS A 225 5.76 8.43 5.40
CA HIS A 225 5.08 8.74 6.66
C HIS A 225 3.93 7.77 6.86
N HIS A 226 3.82 7.20 8.05
CA HIS A 226 2.69 6.35 8.42
C HIS A 226 1.38 7.15 8.45
N TYR A 227 0.36 6.62 7.78
CA TYR A 227 -0.89 7.28 7.48
C TYR A 227 -2.06 6.31 7.65
N ARG A 228 -3.19 6.80 8.15
CA ARG A 228 -4.45 6.04 8.20
C ARG A 228 -5.59 6.81 7.58
N LEU A 229 -6.53 6.09 7.00
CA LEU A 229 -7.74 6.62 6.38
C LEU A 229 -8.93 5.72 6.69
N VAL A 230 -10.11 6.32 6.87
CA VAL A 230 -11.36 5.61 7.17
C VAL A 230 -12.40 5.91 6.12
N LEU A 231 -12.90 4.85 5.49
CA LEU A 231 -14.07 4.91 4.61
C LEU A 231 -15.29 4.38 5.35
N ASP A 232 -16.38 5.15 5.31
CA ASP A 232 -17.68 4.69 5.80
C ASP A 232 -18.37 3.73 4.81
N THR A 233 -17.79 3.59 3.62
CA THR A 233 -18.27 2.71 2.56
C THR A 233 -17.72 1.30 2.75
N ILE A 234 -18.63 0.34 2.89
CA ILE A 234 -18.33 -1.10 2.87
C ILE A 234 -19.08 -1.73 1.71
N GLY A 235 -18.34 -2.35 0.79
CA GLY A 235 -18.89 -3.00 -0.38
C GLY A 235 -18.23 -4.33 -0.68
N GLN A 236 -18.78 -5.04 -1.66
CA GLN A 236 -18.20 -6.27 -2.18
C GLN A 236 -17.16 -5.94 -3.27
N SER A 237 -16.17 -6.80 -3.41
CA SER A 237 -15.27 -6.77 -4.56
C SER A 237 -16.06 -6.79 -5.87
N LEU A 238 -15.63 -6.01 -6.87
CA LEU A 238 -16.26 -6.04 -8.20
C LEU A 238 -16.30 -7.45 -8.79
N THR A 239 -15.35 -8.34 -8.46
CA THR A 239 -15.33 -9.75 -8.90
C THR A 239 -16.47 -10.62 -8.35
N LYS A 240 -17.30 -10.09 -7.44
CA LYS A 240 -18.46 -10.78 -6.85
C LYS A 240 -19.79 -10.38 -7.49
N PHE A 241 -19.77 -9.70 -8.63
CA PHE A 241 -20.99 -9.34 -9.36
C PHE A 241 -21.90 -10.56 -9.59
N SER A 242 -23.20 -10.35 -9.46
CA SER A 242 -24.25 -11.35 -9.66
C SER A 242 -24.66 -11.53 -11.13
N SER A 243 -24.39 -10.54 -11.97
CA SER A 243 -24.70 -10.56 -13.40
C SER A 243 -23.83 -9.59 -14.19
N SER A 244 -23.66 -9.82 -15.49
CA SER A 244 -22.97 -8.89 -16.39
C SER A 244 -23.63 -7.50 -16.40
N ARG A 245 -24.95 -7.41 -16.14
CA ARG A 245 -25.66 -6.14 -15.98
C ARG A 245 -25.18 -5.37 -14.74
N GLU A 246 -24.99 -6.04 -13.61
CA GLU A 246 -24.47 -5.41 -12.38
C GLU A 246 -22.99 -5.01 -12.55
N MET A 247 -22.19 -5.86 -13.19
CA MET A 247 -20.80 -5.55 -13.54
C MET A 247 -20.69 -4.25 -14.36
N LEU A 248 -21.40 -4.17 -15.49
CA LEU A 248 -21.35 -3.01 -16.38
C LEU A 248 -21.91 -1.75 -15.71
N ARG A 249 -22.95 -1.87 -14.89
CA ARG A 249 -23.48 -0.74 -14.11
C ARG A 249 -22.48 -0.23 -13.09
N SER A 250 -21.82 -1.13 -12.37
CA SER A 250 -20.83 -0.75 -11.35
C SER A 250 -19.63 -0.05 -11.99
N VAL A 251 -19.17 -0.53 -13.15
CA VAL A 251 -18.12 0.15 -13.92
C VAL A 251 -18.60 1.50 -14.45
N LEU A 252 -19.83 1.59 -14.95
CA LEU A 252 -20.41 2.88 -15.39
C LEU A 252 -20.50 3.89 -14.24
N ASP A 253 -20.92 3.47 -13.06
CA ASP A 253 -20.98 4.33 -11.88
C ASP A 253 -19.58 4.85 -11.49
N ALA A 254 -18.56 4.01 -11.60
CA ALA A 254 -17.16 4.39 -11.37
C ALA A 254 -16.63 5.36 -12.46
N ILE A 255 -17.01 5.17 -13.73
CA ILE A 255 -16.70 6.11 -14.82
C ILE A 255 -17.36 7.47 -14.56
N ILE A 256 -18.59 7.50 -14.04
CA ILE A 256 -19.26 8.74 -13.67
C ILE A 256 -18.51 9.46 -12.53
N CYS A 257 -18.06 8.72 -11.51
CA CYS A 257 -17.20 9.27 -10.45
C CYS A 257 -15.91 9.86 -11.01
N HIS A 258 -15.28 9.13 -11.93
CA HIS A 258 -14.07 9.56 -12.62
C HIS A 258 -14.27 10.83 -13.46
N ASP A 259 -15.32 10.92 -14.28
CA ASP A 259 -15.62 12.13 -15.07
C ASP A 259 -15.83 13.36 -14.16
N ASP A 260 -16.61 13.21 -13.09
CA ASP A 260 -16.81 14.28 -12.10
C ASP A 260 -15.48 14.68 -11.43
N ALA A 261 -14.63 13.71 -11.08
CA ALA A 261 -13.32 13.96 -10.48
C ALA A 261 -12.36 14.69 -11.43
N VAL A 262 -12.33 14.29 -12.71
CA VAL A 262 -11.53 14.96 -13.76
C VAL A 262 -11.98 16.41 -13.93
N ARG A 263 -13.30 16.68 -13.92
CA ARG A 263 -13.84 18.04 -13.93
C ARG A 263 -13.48 18.84 -12.68
N ALA A 264 -13.32 18.17 -11.54
CA ALA A 264 -12.80 18.75 -10.29
C ALA A 264 -11.26 18.88 -10.29
N GLY A 265 -10.58 18.55 -11.38
CA GLY A 265 -9.14 18.68 -11.53
C GLY A 265 -8.32 17.53 -10.93
N VAL A 266 -8.92 16.35 -10.77
CA VAL A 266 -8.27 15.15 -10.20
C VAL A 266 -8.31 14.01 -11.20
N LEU A 267 -7.14 13.42 -11.45
CA LEU A 267 -6.98 12.18 -12.20
C LEU A 267 -6.74 11.02 -11.21
N HIS A 268 -7.31 9.85 -11.46
CA HIS A 268 -7.23 8.73 -10.50
C HIS A 268 -5.90 7.97 -10.60
N CYS A 269 -5.44 7.70 -11.82
CA CYS A 269 -4.17 7.04 -12.14
C CYS A 269 -4.00 5.57 -11.69
N ASP A 270 -5.02 4.94 -11.12
CA ASP A 270 -4.95 3.55 -10.65
C ASP A 270 -6.33 2.87 -10.73
N ILE A 271 -6.98 3.01 -11.88
CA ILE A 271 -8.23 2.31 -12.14
C ILE A 271 -7.93 0.80 -12.22
N SER A 272 -8.57 0.03 -11.34
CA SER A 272 -8.44 -1.42 -11.27
C SER A 272 -9.74 -2.06 -10.79
N ALA A 273 -9.91 -3.36 -11.04
CA ALA A 273 -11.07 -4.08 -10.51
C ALA A 273 -11.10 -4.12 -8.97
N GLY A 274 -9.96 -3.95 -8.30
CA GLY A 274 -9.85 -3.90 -6.84
C GLY A 274 -10.27 -2.54 -6.26
N ASN A 275 -10.26 -1.49 -7.08
CA ASN A 275 -10.56 -0.11 -6.66
C ASN A 275 -12.01 0.30 -6.95
N ILE A 276 -12.85 -0.65 -7.37
CA ILE A 276 -14.29 -0.45 -7.59
C ILE A 276 -15.05 -1.42 -6.68
N LEU A 277 -15.88 -0.88 -5.79
CA LEU A 277 -16.73 -1.66 -4.90
C LEU A 277 -18.16 -1.72 -5.42
N ILE A 278 -18.85 -2.82 -5.17
CA ILE A 278 -20.30 -2.94 -5.34
C ILE A 278 -20.97 -2.67 -3.99
N VAL A 279 -21.79 -1.63 -3.92
CA VAL A 279 -22.53 -1.22 -2.73
C VAL A 279 -23.99 -1.03 -3.12
N ASP A 280 -24.88 -1.86 -2.57
CA ASP A 280 -26.33 -1.82 -2.85
C ASP A 280 -26.66 -1.79 -4.36
N GLY A 281 -25.89 -2.57 -5.15
CA GLY A 281 -26.06 -2.68 -6.62
C GLY A 281 -25.50 -1.50 -7.43
N LYS A 282 -24.74 -0.59 -6.80
CA LYS A 282 -24.04 0.53 -7.43
C LYS A 282 -22.52 0.36 -7.35
N GLY A 283 -21.81 0.93 -8.30
CA GLY A 283 -20.36 1.02 -8.26
C GLY A 283 -19.89 2.21 -7.44
N ILE A 284 -18.89 2.01 -6.58
CA ILE A 284 -18.22 3.09 -5.82
C ILE A 284 -16.73 3.02 -6.08
N LEU A 285 -16.14 4.13 -6.54
CA LEU A 285 -14.70 4.25 -6.81
C LEU A 285 -13.95 4.63 -5.54
N ILE A 286 -12.86 3.90 -5.24
CA ILE A 286 -12.03 4.06 -4.04
C ILE A 286 -10.54 4.11 -4.42
N ASP A 287 -9.69 4.31 -3.41
CA ASP A 287 -8.22 4.30 -3.49
C ASP A 287 -7.62 5.42 -4.36
N TRP A 288 -7.61 6.64 -3.80
CA TRP A 288 -7.11 7.84 -4.49
C TRP A 288 -5.64 8.15 -4.14
N ASP A 289 -4.90 7.18 -3.59
CA ASP A 289 -3.52 7.33 -3.10
C ASP A 289 -2.46 7.45 -4.23
N LEU A 290 -2.89 7.30 -5.48
CA LEU A 290 -2.08 7.55 -6.68
C LEU A 290 -2.65 8.70 -7.54
N SER A 291 -3.67 9.40 -7.03
CA SER A 291 -4.31 10.49 -7.75
C SER A 291 -3.36 11.67 -8.01
N LYS A 292 -3.62 12.38 -9.11
CA LYS A 292 -2.83 13.54 -9.54
C LYS A 292 -3.73 14.74 -9.78
N ARG A 293 -3.23 15.93 -9.46
CA ARG A 293 -3.90 17.21 -9.76
C ARG A 293 -3.59 17.64 -11.19
N LEU A 294 -4.62 17.90 -11.99
CA LEU A 294 -4.45 18.32 -13.39
C LEU A 294 -3.87 19.75 -13.52
N ASN A 295 -4.05 20.60 -12.51
CA ASN A 295 -3.63 22.01 -12.54
C ASN A 295 -2.29 22.29 -11.86
N ASN A 296 -1.65 21.29 -11.25
CA ASN A 296 -0.38 21.43 -10.52
C ASN A 296 0.78 20.69 -11.20
N SER A 297 0.71 20.37 -12.49
CA SER A 297 1.78 19.66 -13.21
C SER A 297 3.03 20.54 -13.38
N SER A 298 3.80 20.69 -12.31
CA SER A 298 5.17 21.17 -12.38
C SER A 298 6.08 20.02 -12.82
N ALA A 299 7.17 20.32 -13.54
CA ALA A 299 8.17 19.32 -13.93
C ALA A 299 8.79 18.58 -12.71
N LEU A 300 8.65 19.13 -11.50
CA LEU A 300 9.08 18.50 -10.25
C LEU A 300 8.14 17.37 -9.80
N ASP A 301 6.86 17.40 -10.17
CA ASP A 301 5.89 16.37 -9.78
C ASP A 301 6.04 15.09 -10.59
N GLU A 302 6.44 15.18 -11.86
CA GLU A 302 6.80 14.03 -12.71
C GLU A 302 8.05 13.27 -12.20
N VAL A 303 8.97 13.97 -11.54
CA VAL A 303 10.16 13.36 -10.92
C VAL A 303 9.82 12.71 -9.57
N ARG A 304 8.84 13.25 -8.83
CA ARG A 304 8.47 12.81 -7.47
C ARG A 304 7.48 11.65 -7.46
N GLN A 305 6.60 11.56 -8.46
CA GLN A 305 5.76 10.39 -8.70
C GLN A 305 6.13 9.79 -10.05
N PRO A 306 6.61 8.53 -10.10
CA PRO A 306 6.84 7.86 -11.37
C PRO A 306 5.60 7.99 -12.25
N THR A 307 5.78 8.36 -13.51
CA THR A 307 4.71 8.42 -14.53
C THR A 307 4.01 7.07 -14.70
N ARG A 308 4.71 5.97 -14.40
CA ARG A 308 4.24 4.59 -14.48
C ARG A 308 3.90 4.02 -13.10
N THR A 309 2.89 4.58 -12.44
CA THR A 309 2.28 4.05 -11.21
C THR A 309 0.94 3.38 -11.51
N GLY A 310 0.52 2.44 -10.66
CA GLY A 310 -0.78 1.77 -10.76
C GLY A 310 -0.71 0.29 -11.16
N THR A 311 -1.88 -0.33 -11.28
CA THR A 311 -2.04 -1.77 -11.49
C THR A 311 -1.70 -2.17 -12.93
N TRP A 312 -0.53 -2.81 -13.13
CA TRP A 312 0.05 -3.18 -14.43
C TRP A 312 -0.96 -3.84 -15.39
N GLN A 313 -1.73 -4.78 -14.85
CA GLN A 313 -2.77 -5.50 -15.57
C GLN A 313 -3.79 -4.59 -16.28
N PHE A 314 -4.13 -3.44 -15.68
CA PHE A 314 -5.13 -2.49 -16.20
C PHE A 314 -4.52 -1.23 -16.80
N MET A 315 -3.20 -1.03 -16.69
CA MET A 315 -2.49 0.14 -17.24
C MET A 315 -2.67 0.26 -18.77
N SER A 316 -2.80 1.49 -19.29
CA SER A 316 -2.94 1.74 -20.73
C SER A 316 -1.73 1.27 -21.55
N ALA A 317 -1.95 0.93 -22.82
CA ALA A 317 -0.89 0.55 -23.76
C ALA A 317 0.17 1.65 -23.89
N ALA A 318 -0.26 2.92 -23.87
CA ALA A 318 0.61 4.08 -23.99
C ALA A 318 1.61 4.16 -22.82
N LEU A 319 1.14 3.99 -21.57
CA LEU A 319 1.98 4.03 -20.36
C LEU A 319 2.88 2.80 -20.23
N ILE A 320 2.42 1.64 -20.71
CA ILE A 320 3.26 0.43 -20.78
C ILE A 320 4.47 0.66 -21.70
N TRP A 321 4.22 1.25 -22.87
CA TRP A 321 5.24 1.40 -23.92
C TRP A 321 6.18 2.58 -23.66
N ASN A 322 5.64 3.72 -23.23
CA ASN A 322 6.43 4.90 -22.91
C ASN A 322 6.38 5.16 -21.40
N LYS A 323 7.43 4.70 -20.71
CA LYS A 323 7.57 4.88 -19.26
C LYS A 323 7.54 6.34 -18.82
N SER A 324 7.85 7.28 -19.71
CA SER A 324 7.88 8.72 -19.45
C SER A 324 6.65 9.46 -19.97
N ALA A 325 5.66 8.75 -20.53
CA ALA A 325 4.42 9.38 -20.96
C ALA A 325 3.67 9.95 -19.75
N PRO A 326 3.11 11.17 -19.86
CA PRO A 326 2.22 11.69 -18.82
C PRO A 326 0.95 10.83 -18.78
N HIS A 327 0.49 10.53 -17.58
CA HIS A 327 -0.81 9.88 -17.37
C HIS A 327 -1.93 10.89 -17.63
N THR A 328 -2.89 10.54 -18.46
CA THR A 328 -4.02 11.38 -18.84
C THR A 328 -5.36 10.70 -18.51
N PHE A 329 -6.47 11.44 -18.62
CA PHE A 329 -7.80 10.83 -18.44
C PHE A 329 -8.11 9.74 -19.47
N VAL A 330 -7.48 9.79 -20.67
CA VAL A 330 -7.64 8.75 -21.70
C VAL A 330 -7.06 7.42 -21.20
N ASP A 331 -5.95 7.46 -20.48
CA ASP A 331 -5.34 6.27 -19.91
C ASP A 331 -6.23 5.62 -18.83
N ASP A 332 -6.88 6.42 -17.98
CA ASP A 332 -7.86 5.90 -17.01
C ASP A 332 -9.09 5.29 -17.71
N LEU A 333 -9.55 5.88 -18.82
CA LEU A 333 -10.65 5.31 -19.62
C LEU A 333 -10.25 3.97 -20.28
N GLU A 334 -9.02 3.86 -20.78
CA GLU A 334 -8.48 2.59 -21.29
C GLU A 334 -8.36 1.54 -20.18
N SER A 335 -8.00 1.96 -18.95
CA SER A 335 -8.03 1.07 -17.79
C SER A 335 -9.42 0.53 -17.46
N PHE A 336 -10.48 1.34 -17.55
CA PHE A 336 -11.85 0.84 -17.40
C PHE A 336 -12.22 -0.21 -18.45
N PHE A 337 -11.76 -0.05 -19.70
CA PHE A 337 -11.92 -1.07 -20.73
C PHE A 337 -11.24 -2.39 -20.34
N TYR A 338 -9.98 -2.34 -19.87
CA TYR A 338 -9.28 -3.54 -19.42
C TYR A 338 -9.92 -4.19 -18.18
N VAL A 339 -10.53 -3.41 -17.29
CA VAL A 339 -11.32 -3.95 -16.17
C VAL A 339 -12.52 -4.76 -16.69
N ILE A 340 -13.30 -4.22 -17.62
CA ILE A 340 -14.47 -4.91 -18.20
C ILE A 340 -14.03 -6.19 -18.93
N LEU A 341 -12.98 -6.09 -19.75
CA LEU A 341 -12.44 -7.22 -20.50
C LEU A 341 -11.98 -8.34 -19.57
N TRP A 342 -11.19 -7.98 -18.55
CA TRP A 342 -10.69 -8.95 -17.57
C TRP A 342 -11.82 -9.66 -16.82
N LEU A 343 -12.84 -8.92 -16.36
CA LEU A 343 -13.98 -9.50 -15.66
C LEU A 343 -14.79 -10.43 -16.58
N SER A 344 -14.93 -10.07 -17.85
CA SER A 344 -15.63 -10.90 -18.85
C SER A 344 -14.87 -12.21 -19.13
N LEU A 345 -13.54 -12.17 -19.16
CA LEU A 345 -12.71 -13.35 -19.41
C LEU A 345 -12.57 -14.26 -18.19
N MET A 346 -12.48 -13.71 -16.99
CA MET A 346 -12.16 -14.48 -15.78
C MET A 346 -13.39 -14.87 -14.96
N TYR A 347 -14.48 -14.10 -15.02
CA TYR A 347 -15.64 -14.26 -14.14
C TYR A 347 -16.96 -14.41 -14.90
N SER A 348 -16.94 -14.40 -16.23
CA SER A 348 -18.10 -14.72 -17.07
C SER A 348 -17.83 -15.92 -17.97
N PRO A 349 -18.86 -16.71 -18.34
CA PRO A 349 -18.72 -17.76 -19.33
C PRO A 349 -18.18 -17.21 -20.65
N ASN A 350 -17.12 -17.81 -21.16
CA ASN A 350 -16.54 -17.48 -22.46
C ASN A 350 -16.13 -18.76 -23.20
N SER A 351 -15.98 -18.66 -24.52
CA SER A 351 -15.72 -19.79 -25.40
C SER A 351 -14.22 -20.05 -25.63
N MET A 352 -13.32 -19.35 -24.95
CA MET A 352 -11.89 -19.53 -25.13
C MET A 352 -11.43 -20.84 -24.50
N SER A 353 -10.47 -21.50 -25.13
CA SER A 353 -9.80 -22.62 -24.49
C SER A 353 -8.97 -22.13 -23.29
N PRO A 354 -8.73 -22.97 -22.26
CA PRO A 354 -7.87 -22.58 -21.14
C PRO A 354 -6.45 -22.15 -21.57
N ALA A 355 -5.93 -22.75 -22.65
CA ALA A 355 -4.63 -22.41 -23.21
C ALA A 355 -4.64 -21.00 -23.86
N ASP A 356 -5.66 -20.70 -24.65
CA ASP A 356 -5.80 -19.38 -25.28
C ASP A 356 -6.04 -18.30 -24.23
N LEU A 357 -6.84 -18.59 -23.20
CA LEU A 357 -7.09 -17.66 -22.10
C LEU A 357 -5.80 -17.37 -21.32
N THR A 358 -5.04 -18.41 -20.99
CA THR A 358 -3.75 -18.25 -20.32
C THR A 358 -2.78 -17.42 -21.16
N SER A 359 -2.68 -17.73 -22.45
CA SER A 359 -1.82 -16.99 -23.38
C SER A 359 -2.24 -15.52 -23.50
N PHE A 360 -3.53 -15.25 -23.63
CA PHE A 360 -4.07 -13.88 -23.67
C PHE A 360 -3.78 -13.11 -22.39
N MET A 361 -4.03 -13.74 -21.23
CA MET A 361 -3.77 -13.14 -19.92
C MET A 361 -2.30 -12.81 -19.73
N GLN A 362 -1.37 -13.65 -20.20
CA GLN A 362 0.07 -13.40 -20.08
C GLN A 362 0.59 -12.34 -21.07
N THR A 363 -0.04 -12.19 -22.24
CA THR A 363 0.46 -11.32 -23.31
C THR A 363 -0.18 -9.93 -23.29
N VAL A 364 -1.49 -9.86 -23.04
CA VAL A 364 -2.27 -8.62 -23.06
C VAL A 364 -2.51 -8.10 -21.65
N LEU A 365 -3.04 -8.93 -20.74
CA LEU A 365 -3.43 -8.51 -19.38
C LEU A 365 -2.42 -8.94 -18.31
N ASP A 366 -1.13 -8.94 -18.67
CA ASP A 366 -0.06 -9.55 -17.89
C ASP A 366 -0.17 -9.16 -16.39
N PRO A 367 -0.40 -10.13 -15.49
CA PRO A 367 -0.54 -9.83 -14.07
C PRO A 367 0.80 -9.66 -13.35
N GLN A 368 1.95 -9.99 -13.96
CA GLN A 368 3.25 -9.94 -13.29
C GLN A 368 4.18 -8.87 -13.87
N GLN A 369 4.61 -7.94 -13.01
CA GLN A 369 5.69 -7.03 -13.32
C GLN A 369 7.04 -7.76 -13.15
N TYR A 370 7.52 -8.46 -14.18
CA TYR A 370 8.90 -8.98 -14.18
C TYR A 370 9.78 -8.05 -15.02
N GLU A 371 10.78 -7.42 -14.39
CA GLU A 371 11.80 -6.59 -15.07
C GLU A 371 11.29 -5.45 -15.98
N GLY A 372 10.02 -5.08 -15.82
CA GLY A 372 9.41 -3.98 -16.57
C GLY A 372 8.89 -4.36 -17.97
N THR A 373 8.84 -5.65 -18.31
CA THR A 373 8.20 -6.21 -19.50
C THR A 373 6.82 -6.78 -19.14
N GLY A 374 5.90 -6.83 -20.12
CA GLY A 374 4.52 -7.30 -19.95
C GLY A 374 3.49 -6.40 -20.64
N GLY A 375 2.32 -6.93 -20.98
CA GLY A 375 1.24 -6.18 -21.65
C GLY A 375 1.57 -5.71 -23.06
N SER A 376 2.59 -6.27 -23.73
CA SER A 376 2.98 -5.90 -25.10
C SER A 376 1.85 -6.13 -26.11
N GLY A 377 0.97 -7.08 -25.85
CA GLY A 377 -0.20 -7.35 -26.69
C GLY A 377 -1.25 -6.23 -26.69
N LYS A 378 -1.22 -5.30 -25.71
CA LYS A 378 -2.20 -4.21 -25.59
C LYS A 378 -2.16 -3.23 -26.77
N ARG A 379 -1.00 -3.03 -27.41
CA ARG A 379 -0.86 -2.09 -28.54
C ARG A 379 -1.53 -2.59 -29.82
N THR A 380 -1.63 -3.91 -29.96
CA THR A 380 -2.09 -4.59 -31.18
C THR A 380 -3.48 -5.19 -31.04
N PHE A 381 -4.06 -5.08 -29.84
CA PHE A 381 -5.43 -5.45 -29.51
C PHE A 381 -6.32 -4.22 -29.64
#